data_AF-F0ZZS0-F1
#
_entry.id   AF-F0ZZS0-F1
#
_cell.length_a   1.000
_cell.length_b   1.000
_cell.length_c   1.000
_cell.angle_alpha   90.00
_cell.angle_beta   90.00
_cell.angle_gamma   90.00
#
_symmetry.space_group_name_H-M   'P 1'
#
loop_
_entity.id
_entity.type
_entity.pdbx_description
1 polymer ?
#
loop_
_entity_poly.entity_id
_entity_poly.type
_entity_poly.pdbx_seq_one_letter_code
_entity_poly.pdbx_strand_id
1 'polypeptide(L)'
;IIKRDNEMLFFLVWRNVFIYCEIKRHMDLFKKYNRVKIEKEEHLLHHPYREYISTVYYNFDAPISNYIIPKSVIKIEFSEKFKREISPGNLIGTNVKELTLSLDGFKDCLCGIIPASVTSLELRDYNKEFEKYAIPPSVKELFLWDYNEQIQDENNEILPESINTLGLGRYTHPLLELPRSITSLSISLPYNKQLPALEIPANICTLKLREFKSPLRANDLPPTVTELDVGDHYNHPILANSIPLSIRKITFGLLFEQQIHINTIPPSVQILSFRNKKMKSLVSKN
;
A
#
# COMPACT_ATOMS: atom_id res chain seq x y z
N ILE A 1 -18.41 7.92 -57.01
CA ILE A 1 -17.29 7.49 -56.14
C ILE A 1 -17.21 8.42 -54.93
N ILE A 2 -17.02 9.74 -55.12
CA ILE A 2 -16.89 10.76 -54.05
C ILE A 2 -18.01 10.78 -52.98
N LYS A 3 -19.28 10.54 -53.35
CA LYS A 3 -20.42 10.58 -52.40
C LYS A 3 -20.41 9.42 -51.39
N ARG A 4 -19.89 8.26 -51.80
CA ARG A 4 -19.80 7.04 -50.97
C ARG A 4 -18.67 7.15 -49.94
N ASP A 5 -17.60 7.84 -50.31
CA ASP A 5 -16.45 8.11 -49.42
C ASP A 5 -16.79 9.09 -48.30
N ASN A 6 -17.63 10.11 -48.58
CA ASN A 6 -18.06 11.08 -47.57
C ASN A 6 -19.02 10.46 -46.54
N GLU A 7 -19.93 9.58 -46.96
CA GLU A 7 -20.80 8.84 -46.03
C GLU A 7 -19.98 7.90 -45.15
N MET A 8 -19.01 7.17 -45.73
CA MET A 8 -18.11 6.31 -44.97
C MET A 8 -17.29 7.09 -43.94
N LEU A 9 -16.73 8.24 -44.35
CA LEU A 9 -15.99 9.12 -43.45
C LEU A 9 -16.87 9.68 -42.33
N PHE A 10 -18.11 10.08 -42.64
CA PHE A 10 -19.08 10.54 -41.64
C PHE A 10 -19.36 9.46 -40.59
N PHE A 11 -19.65 8.22 -40.99
CA PHE A 11 -19.89 7.13 -40.03
C PHE A 11 -18.65 6.80 -39.21
N LEU A 12 -17.44 6.88 -39.79
CA LEU A 12 -16.19 6.69 -39.05
C LEU A 12 -16.01 7.78 -37.98
N VAL A 13 -16.19 9.05 -38.35
CA VAL A 13 -16.07 10.18 -37.41
C VAL A 13 -17.14 10.11 -36.34
N TRP A 14 -18.41 9.91 -36.71
CA TRP A 14 -19.52 9.81 -35.77
C TRP A 14 -19.33 8.64 -34.80
N ARG A 15 -18.96 7.45 -35.30
CA ARG A 15 -18.68 6.28 -34.46
C ARG A 15 -17.54 6.57 -33.49
N ASN A 16 -16.47 7.22 -33.93
CA ASN A 16 -15.35 7.56 -33.06
C ASN A 16 -15.74 8.58 -31.99
N VAL A 17 -16.53 9.60 -32.34
CA VAL A 17 -17.06 10.58 -31.37
C VAL A 17 -17.98 9.91 -30.36
N PHE A 18 -18.90 9.06 -30.81
CA PHE A 18 -19.79 8.30 -29.94
C PHE A 18 -19.01 7.38 -28.99
N ILE A 19 -18.06 6.60 -29.51
CA ILE A 19 -17.20 5.73 -28.70
C ILE A 19 -16.41 6.56 -27.67
N TYR A 20 -15.84 7.70 -28.08
CA TYR A 20 -15.14 8.59 -27.17
C TYR A 20 -16.05 9.11 -26.06
N CYS A 21 -17.26 9.58 -26.41
CA CYS A 21 -18.25 10.03 -25.44
C CYS A 21 -18.64 8.92 -24.46
N GLU A 22 -18.79 7.69 -24.96
CA GLU A 22 -19.16 6.55 -24.14
C GLU A 22 -18.02 6.12 -23.21
N ILE A 23 -16.79 6.03 -23.71
CA ILE A 23 -15.59 5.78 -22.88
C ILE A 23 -15.49 6.86 -21.79
N LYS A 24 -15.63 8.14 -22.16
CA LYS A 24 -15.58 9.25 -21.20
C LYS A 24 -16.66 9.10 -20.13
N ARG A 25 -17.90 8.78 -20.53
CA ARG A 25 -19.02 8.52 -19.61
C ARG A 25 -18.70 7.39 -18.62
N HIS A 26 -18.18 6.27 -19.10
CA HIS A 26 -17.78 5.13 -18.25
C HIS A 26 -16.63 5.50 -17.31
N MET A 27 -15.63 6.27 -17.77
CA MET A 27 -14.55 6.76 -16.94
C MET A 27 -15.05 7.70 -15.84
N ASP A 28 -15.98 8.59 -16.15
CA ASP A 28 -16.57 9.52 -15.18
C ASP A 28 -17.41 8.78 -14.14
N LEU A 29 -18.18 7.76 -14.55
CA LEU A 29 -18.89 6.87 -13.63
C LEU A 29 -17.93 6.11 -12.72
N PHE A 30 -16.87 5.52 -13.28
CA PHE A 30 -15.88 4.80 -12.47
C PHE A 30 -15.22 5.73 -11.45
N LYS A 31 -14.75 6.92 -11.86
CA LYS A 31 -14.15 7.89 -10.94
C LYS A 31 -15.08 8.28 -9.80
N LYS A 32 -16.38 8.38 -10.08
CA LYS A 32 -17.39 8.79 -9.10
C LYS A 32 -17.82 7.66 -8.16
N TYR A 33 -17.90 6.42 -8.65
CA TYR A 33 -18.53 5.31 -7.94
C TYR A 33 -17.62 4.10 -7.68
N ASN A 34 -16.32 4.19 -7.95
CA ASN A 34 -15.38 3.08 -7.70
C ASN A 34 -15.24 2.71 -6.21
N ARG A 35 -15.58 3.64 -5.31
CA ARG A 35 -15.48 3.47 -3.86
C ARG A 35 -16.85 3.66 -3.24
N VAL A 36 -17.26 2.71 -2.42
CA VAL A 36 -18.51 2.78 -1.68
C VAL A 36 -18.26 2.48 -0.21
N LYS A 37 -18.92 3.23 0.67
CA LYS A 37 -19.05 2.92 2.09
C LYS A 37 -20.39 2.26 2.32
N ILE A 38 -20.39 1.07 2.91
CA ILE A 38 -21.60 0.33 3.22
C ILE A 38 -21.79 0.26 4.73
N GLU A 39 -23.01 0.54 5.16
CA GLU A 39 -23.44 0.48 6.57
C GLU A 39 -24.58 -0.54 6.76
N LYS A 40 -25.08 -1.08 5.64
CA LYS A 40 -26.06 -2.14 5.51
C LYS A 40 -25.80 -2.88 4.19
N GLU A 41 -26.14 -4.16 4.12
CA GLU A 41 -25.93 -5.00 2.93
C GLU A 41 -26.67 -4.47 1.69
N GLU A 42 -27.89 -3.96 1.87
CA GLU A 42 -28.75 -3.43 0.80
C GLU A 42 -28.09 -2.29 0.01
N HIS A 43 -27.18 -1.53 0.64
CA HIS A 43 -26.46 -0.43 -0.02
C HIS A 43 -25.61 -0.93 -1.19
N LEU A 44 -25.08 -2.16 -1.10
CA LEU A 44 -24.28 -2.76 -2.17
C LEU A 44 -25.18 -3.47 -3.20
N LEU A 45 -26.22 -4.16 -2.73
CA LEU A 45 -27.12 -4.93 -3.59
C LEU A 45 -27.90 -4.03 -4.57
N HIS A 46 -28.41 -2.89 -4.08
CA HIS A 46 -29.26 -1.98 -4.86
C HIS A 46 -28.50 -0.77 -5.42
N HIS A 47 -27.17 -0.79 -5.43
CA HIS A 47 -26.39 0.34 -5.93
C HIS A 47 -26.58 0.50 -7.46
N PRO A 48 -27.00 1.69 -7.95
CA PRO A 48 -27.32 1.89 -9.39
C PRO A 48 -26.10 1.70 -10.31
N TYR A 49 -24.89 1.82 -9.77
CA TYR A 49 -23.62 1.64 -10.50
C TYR A 49 -22.78 0.51 -9.89
N ARG A 50 -23.44 -0.54 -9.40
CA ARG A 50 -22.83 -1.67 -8.68
C ARG A 50 -21.59 -2.26 -9.37
N GLU A 51 -21.60 -2.38 -10.69
CA GLU A 51 -20.51 -2.95 -11.49
C GLU A 51 -19.26 -2.06 -11.62
N TYR A 52 -19.35 -0.77 -11.25
CA TYR A 52 -18.19 0.13 -11.26
C TYR A 52 -17.43 0.11 -9.93
N ILE A 53 -18.00 -0.50 -8.90
CA ILE A 53 -17.42 -0.54 -7.56
C ILE A 53 -16.20 -1.45 -7.60
N SER A 54 -15.03 -0.90 -7.30
CA SER A 54 -13.77 -1.65 -7.17
C SER A 54 -13.28 -1.74 -5.72
N THR A 55 -13.75 -0.84 -4.86
CA THR A 55 -13.38 -0.77 -3.44
C THR A 55 -14.61 -0.66 -2.56
N VAL A 56 -14.72 -1.54 -1.57
CA VAL A 56 -15.80 -1.55 -0.59
C VAL A 56 -15.24 -1.26 0.80
N TYR A 57 -15.76 -0.23 1.46
CA TYR A 57 -15.49 0.06 2.86
C TYR A 57 -16.66 -0.46 3.72
N TYR A 58 -16.44 -1.56 4.42
CA TYR A 58 -17.40 -2.29 5.23
C TYR A 58 -17.48 -1.71 6.64
N ASN A 59 -18.53 -0.93 6.94
CA ASN A 59 -18.63 -0.09 8.14
C ASN A 59 -19.78 -0.48 9.10
N PHE A 60 -20.01 -1.77 9.30
CA PHE A 60 -21.05 -2.28 10.19
C PHE A 60 -20.72 -3.69 10.67
N ASP A 61 -21.43 -4.17 11.68
CA ASP A 61 -21.19 -5.48 12.31
C ASP A 61 -22.25 -6.51 11.87
N ALA A 62 -22.13 -7.01 10.64
CA ALA A 62 -23.01 -8.04 10.10
C ALA A 62 -22.18 -9.09 9.34
N PRO A 63 -22.71 -10.32 9.16
CA PRO A 63 -22.06 -11.29 8.28
C PRO A 63 -21.99 -10.76 6.85
N ILE A 64 -21.08 -11.32 6.07
CA ILE A 64 -20.94 -11.01 4.65
C ILE A 64 -21.52 -12.19 3.88
N SER A 65 -22.60 -11.95 3.13
CA SER A 65 -23.02 -12.93 2.13
C SER A 65 -22.20 -12.78 0.85
N ASN A 66 -21.50 -13.84 0.43
CA ASN A 66 -20.59 -13.84 -0.73
C ASN A 66 -21.26 -13.33 -2.01
N TYR A 67 -22.56 -13.58 -2.18
CA TYR A 67 -23.32 -13.21 -3.38
C TYR A 67 -23.50 -11.70 -3.53
N ILE A 68 -23.26 -10.93 -2.46
CA ILE A 68 -23.49 -9.48 -2.45
C ILE A 68 -22.30 -8.73 -3.06
N ILE A 69 -21.08 -9.29 -3.00
CA ILE A 69 -19.88 -8.61 -3.49
C ILE A 69 -19.78 -8.75 -5.03
N PRO A 70 -19.80 -7.63 -5.79
CA PRO A 70 -19.62 -7.66 -7.24
C PRO A 70 -18.26 -8.22 -7.66
N LYS A 71 -18.18 -8.86 -8.83
CA LYS A 71 -16.91 -9.36 -9.40
C LYS A 71 -15.90 -8.25 -9.71
N SER A 72 -16.37 -7.01 -9.86
CA SER A 72 -15.53 -5.83 -10.07
C SER A 72 -14.74 -5.41 -8.83
N VAL A 73 -15.11 -5.90 -7.63
CA VAL A 73 -14.46 -5.54 -6.38
C VAL A 73 -13.10 -6.22 -6.27
N ILE A 74 -12.07 -5.38 -6.10
CA ILE A 74 -10.66 -5.77 -5.99
C ILE A 74 -10.15 -5.50 -4.56
N LYS A 75 -10.71 -4.49 -3.89
CA LYS A 75 -10.32 -4.09 -2.54
C LYS A 75 -11.49 -4.11 -1.57
N ILE A 76 -11.28 -4.68 -0.39
CA ILE A 76 -12.23 -4.59 0.72
C ILE A 76 -11.51 -4.09 1.96
N GLU A 77 -12.12 -3.11 2.63
CA GLU A 77 -11.63 -2.53 3.86
C GLU A 77 -12.68 -2.70 4.96
N PHE A 78 -12.37 -3.48 6.00
CA PHE A 78 -13.21 -3.62 7.17
C PHE A 78 -12.88 -2.52 8.18
N SER A 79 -13.92 -1.81 8.63
CA SER A 79 -13.80 -0.84 9.71
C SER A 79 -13.66 -1.51 11.07
N GLU A 80 -13.22 -0.74 12.07
CA GLU A 80 -13.25 -1.06 13.51
C GLU A 80 -14.64 -1.48 14.04
N LYS A 81 -15.72 -1.18 13.32
CA LYS A 81 -17.08 -1.59 13.72
C LYS A 81 -17.33 -3.07 13.45
N PHE A 82 -16.58 -3.68 12.53
CA PHE A 82 -16.74 -5.09 12.20
C PHE A 82 -16.03 -5.92 13.28
N LYS A 83 -16.79 -6.59 14.13
CA LYS A 83 -16.29 -7.33 15.31
C LYS A 83 -16.51 -8.84 15.23
N ARG A 84 -17.09 -9.29 14.12
CA ARG A 84 -17.48 -10.68 13.90
C ARG A 84 -16.37 -11.47 13.21
N GLU A 85 -16.46 -12.79 13.38
CA GLU A 85 -15.60 -13.72 12.67
C GLU A 85 -15.89 -13.70 11.16
N ILE A 86 -14.82 -13.70 10.37
CA ILE A 86 -14.88 -14.00 8.94
C ILE A 86 -14.60 -15.49 8.81
N SER A 87 -15.62 -16.27 8.50
CA SER A 87 -15.43 -17.72 8.36
C SER A 87 -14.68 -18.07 7.07
N PRO A 88 -13.80 -19.10 7.08
CA PRO A 88 -13.23 -19.68 5.87
C PRO A 88 -14.37 -20.11 4.94
N GLY A 89 -14.57 -19.40 3.84
CA GLY A 89 -15.81 -19.56 3.07
C GLY A 89 -16.44 -18.24 2.66
N ASN A 90 -16.50 -17.25 3.56
CA ASN A 90 -17.36 -16.07 3.42
C ASN A 90 -16.84 -15.01 2.42
N LEU A 91 -15.63 -15.20 1.93
CA LEU A 91 -15.00 -14.35 0.91
C LEU A 91 -14.63 -15.14 -0.35
N ILE A 92 -14.97 -16.44 -0.39
CA ILE A 92 -14.67 -17.34 -1.51
C ILE A 92 -15.53 -16.93 -2.72
N GLY A 93 -14.86 -16.67 -3.84
CA GLY A 93 -15.49 -16.31 -5.13
C GLY A 93 -15.33 -14.84 -5.55
N THR A 94 -14.64 -14.03 -4.75
CA THR A 94 -14.39 -12.61 -5.08
C THR A 94 -13.02 -12.43 -5.74
N ASN A 95 -12.92 -11.50 -6.69
CA ASN A 95 -11.65 -11.12 -7.33
C ASN A 95 -10.77 -10.24 -6.40
N VAL A 96 -11.01 -10.30 -5.09
CA VAL A 96 -10.38 -9.42 -4.10
C VAL A 96 -8.90 -9.76 -4.00
N LYS A 97 -8.07 -8.75 -4.24
CA LYS A 97 -6.61 -8.78 -4.18
C LYS A 97 -6.06 -8.01 -2.99
N GLU A 98 -6.81 -7.01 -2.53
CA GLU A 98 -6.42 -6.14 -1.43
C GLU A 98 -7.43 -6.27 -0.29
N LEU A 99 -6.95 -6.61 0.90
CA LEU A 99 -7.79 -6.80 2.08
C LEU A 99 -7.23 -6.02 3.27
N THR A 100 -8.04 -5.14 3.85
CA THR A 100 -7.72 -4.46 5.10
C THR A 100 -8.67 -4.95 6.20
N LEU A 101 -8.11 -5.46 7.30
CA LEU A 101 -8.83 -5.91 8.49
C LEU A 101 -8.42 -5.07 9.70
N SER A 102 -9.39 -4.50 10.40
CA SER A 102 -9.20 -4.02 11.79
C SER A 102 -9.69 -5.11 12.72
N LEU A 103 -8.81 -5.53 13.62
CA LEU A 103 -9.00 -6.70 14.48
C LEU A 103 -9.06 -6.31 15.96
N ASP A 104 -9.55 -5.10 16.24
CA ASP A 104 -9.74 -4.61 17.61
C ASP A 104 -10.66 -5.58 18.40
N GLY A 105 -10.11 -6.17 19.46
CA GLY A 105 -10.81 -7.16 20.27
C GLY A 105 -10.99 -8.54 19.61
N PHE A 106 -10.32 -8.82 18.48
CA PHE A 106 -10.37 -10.14 17.84
C PHE A 106 -9.73 -11.20 18.73
N LYS A 107 -10.52 -12.18 19.17
CA LYS A 107 -10.08 -13.18 20.15
C LYS A 107 -9.49 -14.43 19.53
N ASP A 108 -9.87 -14.76 18.31
CA ASP A 108 -9.63 -16.05 17.68
C ASP A 108 -8.43 -16.05 16.73
N CYS A 109 -8.24 -17.18 16.06
CA CYS A 109 -7.14 -17.43 15.12
C CYS A 109 -7.39 -16.80 13.74
N LEU A 110 -6.33 -16.32 13.08
CA LEU A 110 -6.37 -15.82 11.70
C LEU A 110 -6.40 -16.92 10.61
N CYS A 111 -6.12 -18.16 10.97
CA CYS A 111 -5.98 -19.27 10.03
C CYS A 111 -7.28 -19.53 9.26
N GLY A 112 -7.18 -19.59 7.94
CA GLY A 112 -8.30 -19.83 7.02
C GLY A 112 -9.21 -18.62 6.78
N ILE A 113 -9.00 -17.50 7.47
CA ILE A 113 -9.82 -16.28 7.32
C ILE A 113 -9.49 -15.55 6.02
N ILE A 114 -8.21 -15.42 5.71
CA ILE A 114 -7.72 -14.63 4.59
C ILE A 114 -7.86 -15.46 3.30
N PRO A 115 -8.57 -14.96 2.26
CA PRO A 115 -8.73 -15.70 1.01
C PRO A 115 -7.41 -15.86 0.25
N ALA A 116 -7.22 -17.02 -0.39
CA ALA A 116 -6.07 -17.29 -1.25
C ALA A 116 -5.97 -16.41 -2.51
N SER A 117 -6.98 -15.58 -2.79
CA SER A 117 -6.92 -14.58 -3.87
C SER A 117 -6.16 -13.32 -3.47
N VAL A 118 -6.02 -13.05 -2.17
CA VAL A 118 -5.43 -11.82 -1.61
C VAL A 118 -3.92 -11.82 -1.83
N THR A 119 -3.43 -10.72 -2.37
CA THR A 119 -2.00 -10.48 -2.62
C THR A 119 -1.45 -9.31 -1.79
N SER A 120 -2.30 -8.41 -1.32
CA SER A 120 -1.93 -7.32 -0.41
C SER A 120 -2.85 -7.35 0.80
N LEU A 121 -2.26 -7.55 1.98
CA LEU A 121 -2.95 -7.71 3.24
C LEU A 121 -2.52 -6.62 4.21
N GLU A 122 -3.51 -5.97 4.82
CA GLU A 122 -3.31 -4.94 5.82
C GLU A 122 -4.06 -5.32 7.11
N LEU A 123 -3.32 -5.49 8.20
CA LEU A 123 -3.85 -5.79 9.52
C LEU A 123 -3.64 -4.58 10.44
N ARG A 124 -4.74 -4.10 11.02
CA ARG A 124 -4.80 -3.03 12.01
C ARG A 124 -5.29 -3.59 13.34
N ASP A 125 -4.85 -2.99 14.44
CA ASP A 125 -5.30 -3.35 15.79
C ASP A 125 -5.07 -4.84 16.15
N TYR A 126 -4.09 -5.49 15.51
CA TYR A 126 -3.74 -6.89 15.74
C TYR A 126 -2.36 -6.99 16.40
N ASN A 127 -2.34 -7.40 17.66
CA ASN A 127 -1.12 -7.60 18.45
C ASN A 127 -1.12 -8.95 19.18
N LYS A 128 -1.26 -10.03 18.41
CA LYS A 128 -1.16 -11.40 18.88
C LYS A 128 -0.20 -12.17 18.00
N GLU A 129 0.55 -13.10 18.58
CA GLU A 129 1.42 -13.98 17.81
C GLU A 129 0.64 -14.65 16.67
N PHE A 130 1.28 -14.75 15.51
CA PHE A 130 0.71 -15.47 14.38
C PHE A 130 0.81 -16.97 14.60
N GLU A 131 -0.29 -17.67 14.35
CA GLU A 131 -0.26 -19.12 14.22
C GLU A 131 0.40 -19.54 12.90
N LYS A 132 0.93 -20.77 12.88
CA LYS A 132 1.51 -21.35 11.67
C LYS A 132 0.49 -21.32 10.52
N TYR A 133 0.93 -20.86 9.37
CA TYR A 133 0.15 -20.75 8.14
C TYR A 133 -1.06 -19.81 8.23
N ALA A 134 -1.09 -18.91 9.21
CA ALA A 134 -2.16 -17.91 9.34
C ALA A 134 -2.24 -16.99 8.11
N ILE A 135 -1.09 -16.63 7.52
CA ILE A 135 -1.02 -15.79 6.33
C ILE A 135 -0.92 -16.68 5.08
N PRO A 136 -1.85 -16.57 4.11
CA PRO A 136 -1.82 -17.39 2.90
C PRO A 136 -0.59 -17.13 2.03
N PRO A 137 -0.07 -18.16 1.32
CA PRO A 137 1.09 -18.02 0.44
C PRO A 137 0.84 -17.15 -0.80
N SER A 138 -0.40 -16.69 -1.03
CA SER A 138 -0.71 -15.72 -2.08
C SER A 138 -0.28 -14.28 -1.74
N VAL A 139 -0.09 -13.97 -0.46
CA VAL A 139 0.20 -12.62 0.03
C VAL A 139 1.63 -12.22 -0.34
N LYS A 140 1.76 -11.08 -1.02
CA LYS A 140 3.03 -10.49 -1.48
C LYS A 140 3.41 -9.24 -0.69
N GLU A 141 2.40 -8.51 -0.24
CA GLU A 141 2.53 -7.30 0.55
C GLU A 141 1.77 -7.50 1.87
N LEU A 142 2.46 -7.31 2.99
CA LEU A 142 1.89 -7.41 4.32
C LEU A 142 2.14 -6.12 5.10
N PHE A 143 1.09 -5.52 5.65
CA PHE A 143 1.18 -4.33 6.48
C PHE A 143 0.60 -4.61 7.86
N LEU A 144 1.43 -4.53 8.89
CA LEU A 144 1.09 -4.74 10.29
C LEU A 144 1.24 -3.42 11.05
N TRP A 145 0.14 -2.77 11.37
CA TRP A 145 0.19 -1.42 11.92
C TRP A 145 0.41 -1.37 13.43
N ASP A 146 -0.27 -2.26 14.16
CA ASP A 146 -0.26 -2.30 15.63
C ASP A 146 0.38 -3.57 16.20
N TYR A 147 1.06 -4.34 15.35
CA TYR A 147 1.77 -5.55 15.73
C TYR A 147 3.15 -5.23 16.31
N ASN A 148 3.41 -5.73 17.51
CA ASN A 148 4.63 -5.59 18.25
C ASN A 148 5.00 -6.88 18.99
N GLU A 149 4.51 -8.04 18.58
CA GLU A 149 5.06 -9.34 19.03
C GLU A 149 6.30 -9.69 18.20
N GLN A 150 7.19 -10.56 18.70
CA GLN A 150 8.37 -10.96 17.91
C GLN A 150 7.95 -11.77 16.68
N ILE A 151 8.58 -11.52 15.53
CA ILE A 151 8.42 -12.34 14.32
C ILE A 151 9.56 -13.36 14.31
N GLN A 152 9.35 -14.53 14.92
CA GLN A 152 10.30 -15.65 14.87
C GLN A 152 9.89 -16.61 13.75
N ASP A 153 10.52 -16.50 12.58
CA ASP A 153 10.10 -17.24 11.39
C ASP A 153 11.23 -18.06 10.76
N GLU A 154 11.86 -18.93 11.56
CA GLU A 154 13.01 -19.73 11.12
C GLU A 154 12.69 -20.67 9.93
N ASN A 155 11.43 -21.09 9.78
CA ASN A 155 10.98 -22.07 8.79
C ASN A 155 9.96 -21.51 7.79
N ASN A 156 9.76 -20.18 7.71
CA ASN A 156 8.73 -19.54 6.86
C ASN A 156 7.30 -20.08 7.15
N GLU A 157 7.05 -20.47 8.40
CA GLU A 157 5.75 -20.98 8.85
C GLU A 157 4.80 -19.85 9.25
N ILE A 158 5.34 -18.68 9.60
CA ILE A 158 4.57 -17.50 10.01
C ILE A 158 4.38 -16.54 8.82
N LEU A 159 5.47 -16.15 8.17
CA LEU A 159 5.46 -15.29 6.99
C LEU A 159 5.81 -16.15 5.74
N PRO A 160 4.89 -16.30 4.79
CA PRO A 160 5.19 -17.06 3.58
C PRO A 160 6.28 -16.39 2.73
N GLU A 161 7.07 -17.21 2.03
CA GLU A 161 8.17 -16.75 1.16
C GLU A 161 7.75 -15.80 0.03
N SER A 162 6.46 -15.76 -0.29
CA SER A 162 5.89 -14.86 -1.29
C SER A 162 5.90 -13.39 -0.87
N ILE A 163 6.00 -13.09 0.43
CA ILE A 163 6.05 -11.73 0.95
C ILE A 163 7.39 -11.09 0.58
N ASN A 164 7.32 -10.07 -0.26
CA ASN A 164 8.46 -9.25 -0.67
C ASN A 164 8.39 -7.83 -0.11
N THR A 165 7.20 -7.38 0.29
CA THR A 165 6.97 -6.07 0.90
C THR A 165 6.37 -6.25 2.28
N LEU A 166 7.09 -5.79 3.30
CA LEU A 166 6.63 -5.79 4.68
C LEU A 166 6.52 -4.36 5.19
N GLY A 167 5.40 -4.02 5.82
CA GLY A 167 5.23 -2.77 6.52
C GLY A 167 4.94 -2.99 7.99
N LEU A 168 5.69 -2.29 8.85
CA LEU A 168 5.59 -2.38 10.30
C LEU A 168 5.29 -0.98 10.86
N GLY A 169 4.23 -0.85 11.67
CA GLY A 169 3.77 0.44 12.20
C GLY A 169 4.34 0.76 13.59
N ARG A 170 4.05 -0.09 14.57
CA ARG A 170 4.45 0.08 15.99
C ARG A 170 5.44 -0.99 16.46
N TYR A 171 6.14 -1.61 15.52
CA TYR A 171 7.09 -2.67 15.80
C TYR A 171 8.39 -2.13 16.42
N THR A 172 8.82 -2.73 17.52
CA THR A 172 9.99 -2.30 18.31
C THR A 172 11.05 -3.38 18.47
N HIS A 173 10.78 -4.59 17.99
CA HIS A 173 11.69 -5.73 18.01
C HIS A 173 12.79 -5.63 16.93
N PRO A 174 13.87 -6.41 17.04
CA PRO A 174 14.95 -6.44 16.04
C PRO A 174 14.43 -6.80 14.64
N LEU A 175 15.01 -6.18 13.61
CA LEU A 175 14.65 -6.42 12.21
C LEU A 175 15.57 -7.44 11.52
N LEU A 176 16.76 -7.71 12.06
CA LEU A 176 17.76 -8.62 11.46
C LEU A 176 17.25 -10.04 11.21
N GLU A 177 16.22 -10.46 11.94
CA GLU A 177 15.63 -11.81 11.87
C GLU A 177 14.54 -11.95 10.79
N LEU A 178 14.23 -10.87 10.05
CA LEU A 178 13.19 -10.92 9.03
C LEU A 178 13.56 -11.87 7.86
N PRO A 179 12.57 -12.57 7.27
CA PRO A 179 12.78 -13.46 6.12
C PRO A 179 13.52 -12.80 4.95
N ARG A 180 14.40 -13.56 4.30
CA ARG A 180 15.22 -13.07 3.17
C ARG A 180 14.41 -12.71 1.93
N SER A 181 13.17 -13.20 1.81
CA SER A 181 12.24 -12.85 0.73
C SER A 181 11.85 -11.37 0.74
N ILE A 182 11.89 -10.72 1.91
CA ILE A 182 11.52 -9.32 2.08
C ILE A 182 12.61 -8.45 1.47
N THR A 183 12.26 -7.61 0.50
CA THR A 183 13.18 -6.68 -0.16
C THR A 183 12.73 -5.22 -0.03
N SER A 184 11.48 -5.01 0.36
CA SER A 184 10.85 -3.71 0.56
C SER A 184 10.31 -3.64 1.98
N LEU A 185 10.83 -2.68 2.75
CA LEU A 185 10.48 -2.49 4.15
C LEU A 185 9.88 -1.09 4.36
N SER A 186 8.73 -1.04 5.02
CA SER A 186 8.02 0.19 5.34
C SER A 186 7.81 0.31 6.85
N ILE A 187 8.70 1.00 7.53
CA ILE A 187 8.70 1.11 9.00
C ILE A 187 8.15 2.47 9.42
N SER A 188 7.33 2.49 10.47
CA SER A 188 7.01 3.72 11.19
C SER A 188 7.84 3.74 12.47
N LEU A 189 8.54 4.85 12.71
CA LEU A 189 9.42 4.97 13.87
C LEU A 189 8.72 5.72 14.99
N PRO A 190 8.75 5.20 16.23
CA PRO A 190 8.33 5.98 17.39
C PRO A 190 9.10 7.30 17.44
N TYR A 191 8.42 8.35 17.91
CA TYR A 191 8.99 9.67 18.07
C TYR A 191 10.34 9.60 18.82
N ASN A 192 11.35 10.29 18.28
CA ASN A 192 12.70 10.43 18.81
C ASN A 192 13.65 9.22 18.70
N LYS A 193 13.26 8.09 18.07
CA LYS A 193 14.25 7.03 17.77
C LYS A 193 15.11 7.41 16.54
N GLN A 194 16.40 7.11 16.63
CA GLN A 194 17.35 7.22 15.52
C GLN A 194 17.36 5.91 14.72
N LEU A 195 17.61 6.00 13.41
CA LEU A 195 17.68 4.84 12.49
C LEU A 195 18.74 3.78 12.84
N PRO A 196 19.95 4.12 13.33
CA PRO A 196 20.99 3.12 13.61
C PRO A 196 20.56 2.02 14.58
N ALA A 197 19.58 2.29 15.44
CA ALA A 197 19.06 1.34 16.41
C ALA A 197 18.19 0.22 15.79
N LEU A 198 17.91 0.28 14.48
CA LEU A 198 16.98 -0.63 13.83
C LEU A 198 17.64 -1.85 13.21
N GLU A 199 18.95 -1.81 12.97
CA GLU A 199 19.72 -2.89 12.34
C GLU A 199 18.98 -3.49 11.13
N ILE A 200 18.78 -2.66 10.10
CA ILE A 200 17.99 -3.04 8.93
C ILE A 200 18.70 -4.18 8.16
N PRO A 201 18.00 -5.26 7.77
CA PRO A 201 18.60 -6.39 7.05
C PRO A 201 19.24 -6.00 5.72
N ALA A 202 20.33 -6.69 5.37
CA ALA A 202 21.10 -6.45 4.14
C ALA A 202 20.34 -6.84 2.85
N ASN A 203 19.25 -7.60 2.93
CA ASN A 203 18.38 -7.91 1.79
C ASN A 203 17.41 -6.77 1.44
N ILE A 204 17.32 -5.72 2.26
CA ILE A 204 16.42 -4.58 1.99
C ILE A 204 17.01 -3.67 0.91
N CYS A 205 16.26 -3.51 -0.17
CA CYS A 205 16.55 -2.64 -1.30
C CYS A 205 15.66 -1.39 -1.32
N THR A 206 14.41 -1.50 -0.84
CA THR A 206 13.48 -0.38 -0.74
C THR A 206 13.16 -0.11 0.73
N LEU A 207 13.39 1.12 1.18
CA LEU A 207 13.10 1.54 2.55
C LEU A 207 12.15 2.74 2.56
N LYS A 208 11.03 2.59 3.27
CA LYS A 208 10.06 3.66 3.51
C LYS A 208 9.99 3.96 5.00
N LEU A 209 10.36 5.17 5.38
CA LEU A 209 10.41 5.65 6.75
C LEU A 209 9.15 6.45 7.07
N ARG A 210 8.05 5.75 7.33
CA ARG A 210 6.77 6.36 7.72
C ARG A 210 6.95 7.14 9.02
N GLU A 211 6.29 8.30 9.14
CA GLU A 211 6.34 9.16 10.33
C GLU A 211 7.75 9.60 10.78
N PHE A 212 8.78 9.46 9.95
CA PHE A 212 10.15 9.79 10.32
C PHE A 212 10.35 11.31 10.48
N LYS A 213 10.78 11.72 11.67
CA LYS A 213 10.91 13.14 12.09
C LYS A 213 12.31 13.49 12.57
N SER A 214 13.28 12.58 12.43
CA SER A 214 14.67 12.79 12.85
C SER A 214 15.54 13.15 11.63
N PRO A 215 16.66 13.88 11.79
CA PRO A 215 17.60 14.10 10.69
C PRO A 215 18.30 12.81 10.28
N LEU A 216 18.54 12.62 8.98
CA LEU A 216 19.39 11.54 8.47
C LEU A 216 20.86 11.85 8.76
N ARG A 217 21.58 10.87 9.32
CA ARG A 217 23.02 10.93 9.55
C ARG A 217 23.77 9.93 8.69
N ALA A 218 25.08 10.13 8.57
CA ALA A 218 25.94 9.15 7.93
C ALA A 218 25.80 7.79 8.63
N ASN A 219 25.71 6.72 7.83
CA ASN A 219 25.54 5.33 8.27
C ASN A 219 24.16 4.97 8.87
N ASP A 220 23.18 5.87 8.86
CA ASP A 220 21.81 5.56 9.29
C ASP A 220 21.11 4.56 8.35
N LEU A 221 21.49 4.56 7.07
CA LEU A 221 20.86 3.78 6.01
C LEU A 221 21.83 2.68 5.55
N PRO A 222 21.37 1.43 5.36
CA PRO A 222 22.25 0.38 4.89
C PRO A 222 22.67 0.63 3.44
N PRO A 223 23.89 0.19 3.06
CA PRO A 223 24.43 0.40 1.71
C PRO A 223 23.72 -0.45 0.64
N THR A 224 22.72 -1.24 1.02
CA THR A 224 21.93 -2.10 0.13
C THR A 224 20.67 -1.37 -0.38
N VAL A 225 20.23 -0.31 0.30
CA VAL A 225 19.04 0.45 -0.11
C VAL A 225 19.33 1.19 -1.41
N THR A 226 18.44 1.02 -2.39
CA THR A 226 18.45 1.71 -3.68
C THR A 226 17.28 2.68 -3.82
N GLU A 227 16.16 2.44 -3.14
CA GLU A 227 15.01 3.34 -3.08
C GLU A 227 14.70 3.77 -1.64
N LEU A 228 14.70 5.08 -1.41
CA LEU A 228 14.37 5.67 -0.12
C LEU A 228 13.14 6.59 -0.23
N ASP A 229 12.18 6.36 0.66
CA ASP A 229 11.11 7.31 0.95
C ASP A 229 11.24 7.76 2.41
N VAL A 230 11.53 9.04 2.63
CA VAL A 230 11.77 9.57 3.98
C VAL A 230 10.47 9.89 4.75
N GLY A 231 9.30 9.62 4.15
CA GLY A 231 8.00 9.84 4.77
C GLY A 231 7.53 11.29 4.72
N ASP A 232 6.25 11.49 5.04
CA ASP A 232 5.59 12.79 4.90
C ASP A 232 6.01 13.83 5.92
N HIS A 233 6.57 13.40 7.06
CA HIS A 233 6.90 14.24 8.19
C HIS A 233 8.37 14.68 8.28
N TYR A 234 9.23 14.19 7.38
CA TYR A 234 10.63 14.58 7.35
C TYR A 234 10.78 16.02 6.85
N ASN A 235 11.31 16.91 7.69
CA ASN A 235 11.58 18.30 7.34
C ASN A 235 12.94 18.77 7.90
N HIS A 236 13.99 17.99 7.65
CA HIS A 236 15.36 18.30 8.07
C HIS A 236 16.28 18.52 6.87
N PRO A 237 17.29 19.41 6.99
CA PRO A 237 18.26 19.60 5.93
C PRO A 237 19.00 18.29 5.62
N ILE A 238 19.36 18.09 4.36
CA ILE A 238 20.16 16.94 3.94
C ILE A 238 21.63 17.27 4.13
N LEU A 239 22.31 16.49 4.96
CA LEU A 239 23.75 16.67 5.20
C LEU A 239 24.56 15.89 4.16
N ALA A 240 25.75 16.37 3.83
CA ALA A 240 26.68 15.63 3.00
C ALA A 240 26.95 14.23 3.61
N ASN A 241 26.98 13.20 2.77
CA ASN A 241 27.18 11.79 3.16
C ASN A 241 26.08 11.17 4.05
N SER A 242 24.96 11.87 4.32
CA SER A 242 23.83 11.29 5.07
C SER A 242 23.04 10.26 4.27
N ILE A 243 23.12 10.32 2.94
CA ILE A 243 22.46 9.38 2.02
C ILE A 243 23.55 8.55 1.32
N PRO A 244 23.48 7.22 1.33
CA PRO A 244 24.53 6.37 0.75
C PRO A 244 24.52 6.38 -0.78
N LEU A 245 25.68 6.10 -1.39
CA LEU A 245 25.90 6.02 -2.85
C LEU A 245 25.15 4.86 -3.54
N SER A 246 24.52 3.98 -2.76
CA SER A 246 23.64 2.92 -3.25
C SER A 246 22.29 3.46 -3.72
N ILE A 247 21.85 4.60 -3.19
CA ILE A 247 20.53 5.16 -3.48
C ILE A 247 20.46 5.65 -4.94
N ARG A 248 19.43 5.20 -5.65
CA ARG A 248 19.06 5.57 -7.02
C ARG A 248 17.80 6.44 -7.04
N LYS A 249 16.90 6.27 -6.07
CA LYS A 249 15.64 7.03 -5.99
C LYS A 249 15.39 7.53 -4.58
N ILE A 250 15.07 8.82 -4.47
CA ILE A 250 14.68 9.47 -3.22
C ILE A 250 13.31 10.12 -3.39
N THR A 251 12.43 9.88 -2.43
CA THR A 251 11.14 10.55 -2.32
C THR A 251 11.06 11.36 -1.03
N PHE A 252 10.89 12.67 -1.18
CA PHE A 252 10.63 13.60 -0.09
C PHE A 252 9.13 13.82 0.13
N GLY A 253 8.76 13.88 1.41
CA GLY A 253 7.41 13.99 1.91
C GLY A 253 6.66 15.29 1.61
N LEU A 254 5.42 15.36 2.10
CA LEU A 254 4.56 16.54 2.00
C LEU A 254 5.08 17.73 2.82
N LEU A 255 5.70 17.51 3.98
CA LEU A 255 6.17 18.58 4.88
C LEU A 255 7.62 19.01 4.61
N PHE A 256 8.30 18.42 3.62
CA PHE A 256 9.67 18.79 3.31
C PHE A 256 9.70 20.19 2.65
N GLU A 257 10.32 21.14 3.33
CA GLU A 257 10.45 22.54 2.87
C GLU A 257 11.90 23.05 2.95
N GLN A 258 12.87 22.14 3.07
CA GLN A 258 14.29 22.50 3.19
C GLN A 258 14.94 22.74 1.84
N GLN A 259 15.91 23.64 1.81
CA GLN A 259 16.77 23.84 0.64
C GLN A 259 17.68 22.62 0.44
N ILE A 260 17.89 22.25 -0.82
CA ILE A 260 18.84 21.20 -1.21
C ILE A 260 20.10 21.88 -1.72
N HIS A 261 21.20 21.69 -1.01
CA HIS A 261 22.50 22.26 -1.39
C HIS A 261 23.24 21.32 -2.36
N ILE A 262 24.10 21.92 -3.18
CA ILE A 262 25.03 21.18 -4.05
C ILE A 262 25.85 20.19 -3.19
N ASN A 263 26.07 18.99 -3.71
CA ASN A 263 26.79 17.87 -3.06
C ASN A 263 26.10 17.23 -1.83
N THR A 264 24.85 17.59 -1.51
CA THR A 264 24.10 16.90 -0.43
C THR A 264 23.36 15.66 -0.92
N ILE A 265 22.95 15.66 -2.19
CA ILE A 265 22.35 14.49 -2.85
C ILE A 265 23.47 13.70 -3.54
N PRO A 266 23.57 12.38 -3.33
CA PRO A 266 24.61 11.56 -3.95
C PRO A 266 24.51 11.57 -5.49
N PRO A 267 25.65 11.51 -6.22
CA PRO A 267 25.66 11.49 -7.69
C PRO A 267 25.01 10.22 -8.28
N SER A 268 24.78 9.19 -7.46
CA SER A 268 24.09 7.96 -7.85
C SER A 268 22.57 8.13 -8.02
N VAL A 269 21.99 9.21 -7.51
CA VAL A 269 20.54 9.43 -7.52
C VAL A 269 20.08 9.79 -8.92
N GLN A 270 19.24 8.91 -9.49
CA GLN A 270 18.65 9.05 -10.81
C GLN A 270 17.26 9.70 -10.75
N ILE A 271 16.52 9.46 -9.67
CA ILE A 271 15.15 9.94 -9.50
C ILE A 271 15.05 10.69 -8.16
N LEU A 272 14.78 11.99 -8.25
CA LEU A 272 14.47 12.83 -7.10
C LEU A 272 13.02 13.28 -7.17
N SER A 273 12.20 12.84 -6.22
CA SER A 273 10.76 13.10 -6.20
C SER A 273 10.33 13.87 -4.96
N PHE A 274 9.40 14.81 -5.13
CA PHE A 274 8.78 15.56 -4.04
C PHE A 274 7.27 15.36 -4.08
N ARG A 275 6.68 14.97 -2.95
CA ARG A 275 5.23 14.96 -2.79
C ARG A 275 4.69 16.38 -2.61
N ASN A 276 5.45 17.26 -1.95
CA ASN A 276 5.15 18.68 -1.88
C ASN A 276 5.24 19.33 -3.27
N LYS A 277 4.09 19.78 -3.80
CA LYS A 277 4.00 20.41 -5.13
C LYS A 277 4.81 21.70 -5.24
N LYS A 278 5.00 22.44 -4.13
CA LYS A 278 5.80 23.68 -4.12
C LYS A 278 7.27 23.41 -4.44
N MET A 279 7.83 22.33 -3.89
CA MET A 279 9.22 21.93 -4.09
C MET A 279 9.54 21.54 -5.53
N LYS A 280 8.57 21.00 -6.29
CA LYS A 280 8.76 20.64 -7.71
C LYS A 280 9.15 21.85 -8.58
N SER A 281 8.78 23.07 -8.18
CA SER A 281 9.09 24.29 -8.92
C SER A 281 10.50 24.85 -8.66
N LEU A 282 11.18 24.37 -7.62
CA LEU A 282 12.49 24.89 -7.18
C LEU A 282 13.67 24.11 -7.78
N VAL A 283 13.45 22.90 -8.27
CA VAL A 283 14.49 22.06 -8.89
C VAL A 283 14.63 22.35 -10.40
N SER A 284 13.69 23.05 -11.01
CA SER A 284 13.68 23.31 -12.47
C SER A 284 14.38 24.61 -12.91
N LYS A 285 15.30 25.15 -12.10
CA LYS A 285 16.10 26.31 -12.46
C LYS A 285 17.51 26.15 -11.93
N ASN A 286 18.35 25.45 -12.68
CA ASN A 286 19.79 25.67 -12.81
C ASN A 286 20.26 24.94 -14.07
#